data_AF-A0A3M1B3D4-F1
#
_entry.id   AF-A0A3M1B3D4-F1
#
_cell.length_a   1.000
_cell.length_b   1.000
_cell.length_c   1.000
_cell.angle_alpha   90.00
_cell.angle_beta   90.00
_cell.angle_gamma   90.00
#
_symmetry.space_group_name_H-M   'P 1'
#
loop_
_entity.id
_entity.type
_entity.pdbx_description
1 polymer ?
#
loop_
_entity_poly.entity_id
_entity_poly.type
_entity_poly.pdbx_seq_one_letter_code
_entity_poly.pdbx_strand_id
1 'polypeptide(L)'
;DNNGMPEAVAGGLSSAAAQHVVYTWDANSGTEKLYVDGIEKYSGTRSGNISNWDETFKLAFGNELTQDRTWLGDIHSVAFYNKAISAAEVLQNYQAGACCGGNEFTPEIECGENRTIELVWEGLKNVVPKTLQLGSTANMDSVFVEIVYKSGNPGSTITIYDDNNNGYTASRIPVGSGAYVYRTKLPPTTYVYYDNQSSESNAQSIVAFIYKSGSSGKSAVTEFTTIGGYNTTETLSFMIPTGTEPRDITLRLPVSELTYDDRILNFTATAGNVTTSLTKKWGPNGSGFPNGCCIDIVEIVLQDVAPETQLLTVEINSPSGNGQSFVLAGTVWVDVNCYNSSFDCNNVPNQL
;
A
#
# COMPACT_ATOMS: atom_id res chain seq x y z
N ASP A 1 -12.39 42.33 12.71
CA ASP A 1 -12.14 41.15 13.55
C ASP A 1 -10.77 40.60 13.17
N ASN A 2 -9.90 40.29 14.15
CA ASN A 2 -8.56 39.76 13.88
C ASN A 2 -8.54 38.22 13.98
N ASN A 3 -9.70 37.59 13.74
CA ASN A 3 -9.90 36.15 13.88
C ASN A 3 -9.03 35.41 12.85
N GLY A 4 -7.99 34.71 13.32
CA GLY A 4 -7.11 33.92 12.47
C GLY A 4 -5.92 34.66 11.84
N MET A 5 -5.65 35.91 12.24
CA MET A 5 -4.47 36.66 11.77
C MET A 5 -3.25 36.46 12.68
N PRO A 6 -2.02 36.36 12.11
CA PRO A 6 -1.70 36.42 10.68
C PRO A 6 -2.07 35.13 9.94
N GLU A 7 -2.52 35.27 8.70
CA GLU A 7 -2.82 34.14 7.82
C GLU A 7 -1.54 33.49 7.25
N ALA A 8 -1.60 32.17 7.01
CA ALA A 8 -0.61 31.46 6.20
C ALA A 8 -1.27 31.13 4.85
N VAL A 9 -0.66 31.57 3.75
CA VAL A 9 -1.23 31.41 2.40
C VAL A 9 -0.35 30.47 1.58
N ALA A 10 -0.96 29.39 1.08
CA ALA A 10 -0.34 28.46 0.13
C ALA A 10 -1.24 28.29 -1.10
N GLY A 11 -0.64 28.30 -2.30
CA GLY A 11 -1.34 28.03 -3.55
C GLY A 11 -1.47 26.54 -3.86
N GLY A 12 -2.20 26.21 -4.93
CA GLY A 12 -2.34 24.83 -5.42
C GLY A 12 -3.60 24.11 -4.95
N LEU A 13 -4.60 24.84 -4.48
CA LEU A 13 -5.93 24.28 -4.20
C LEU A 13 -6.72 24.11 -5.51
N SER A 14 -7.46 23.01 -5.61
CA SER A 14 -8.26 22.58 -6.75
C SER A 14 -9.71 22.39 -6.32
N SER A 15 -10.65 22.84 -7.14
CA SER A 15 -12.08 22.55 -6.96
C SER A 15 -12.54 21.31 -7.74
N ALA A 16 -11.61 20.63 -8.43
CA ALA A 16 -11.93 19.54 -9.34
C ALA A 16 -11.70 18.13 -8.73
N ALA A 17 -11.00 18.05 -7.59
CA ALA A 17 -10.69 16.79 -6.91
C ALA A 17 -10.46 17.02 -5.41
N ALA A 18 -10.65 15.98 -4.59
CA ALA A 18 -10.27 16.00 -3.18
C ALA A 18 -8.76 16.16 -3.03
N GLN A 19 -8.34 16.88 -2.00
CA GLN A 19 -6.93 17.14 -1.70
C GLN A 19 -6.62 16.89 -0.23
N HIS A 20 -5.44 16.36 0.05
CA HIS A 20 -4.94 16.21 1.42
C HIS A 20 -4.20 17.47 1.83
N VAL A 21 -4.78 18.25 2.74
CA VAL A 21 -4.24 19.52 3.22
C VAL A 21 -3.78 19.37 4.66
N VAL A 22 -2.52 19.73 4.93
CA VAL A 22 -1.94 19.68 6.28
C VAL A 22 -1.31 21.01 6.64
N TYR A 23 -1.63 21.50 7.83
CA TYR A 23 -0.87 22.52 8.54
C TYR A 23 -0.13 21.90 9.73
N THR A 24 1.13 22.26 9.91
CA THR A 24 1.94 21.83 11.06
C THR A 24 2.66 23.02 11.66
N TRP A 25 2.81 23.03 12.98
CA TRP A 25 3.55 24.04 13.72
C TRP A 25 4.33 23.40 14.87
N ASP A 26 5.64 23.60 14.88
CA ASP A 26 6.54 23.13 15.93
C ASP A 26 6.80 24.26 16.94
N ALA A 27 6.23 24.13 18.13
CA ALA A 27 6.38 25.11 19.21
C ALA A 27 7.83 25.30 19.69
N ASN A 28 8.71 24.31 19.49
CA ASN A 28 10.10 24.40 19.94
C ASN A 28 10.93 25.28 19.01
N SER A 29 10.73 25.13 17.69
CA SER A 29 11.46 25.89 16.66
C SER A 29 10.71 27.13 16.16
N GLY A 30 9.40 27.19 16.40
CA GLY A 30 8.50 28.18 15.79
C GLY A 30 8.22 27.92 14.31
N THR A 31 8.64 26.79 13.75
CA THR A 31 8.48 26.50 12.32
C THR A 31 7.03 26.13 12.02
N GLU A 32 6.42 26.80 11.05
CA GLU A 32 5.11 26.42 10.49
C GLU A 32 5.26 25.98 9.04
N LYS A 33 4.43 25.03 8.61
CA LYS A 33 4.41 24.55 7.22
C LYS A 33 3.01 24.21 6.75
N LEU A 34 2.79 24.35 5.45
CA LEU A 34 1.59 23.85 4.77
C LEU A 34 1.98 22.84 3.69
N TYR A 35 1.23 21.75 3.61
CA TYR A 35 1.37 20.71 2.61
C TYR A 35 0.05 20.52 1.86
N VAL A 36 0.14 20.25 0.57
CA VAL A 36 -0.98 19.82 -0.28
C VAL A 36 -0.53 18.57 -1.03
N ASP A 37 -1.29 17.49 -0.88
CA ASP A 37 -1.05 16.19 -1.54
C ASP A 37 0.36 15.63 -1.24
N GLY A 38 0.77 15.74 0.03
CA GLY A 38 2.09 15.29 0.50
C GLY A 38 3.26 16.24 0.18
N ILE A 39 3.03 17.31 -0.58
CA ILE A 39 4.07 18.23 -1.05
C ILE A 39 4.03 19.52 -0.24
N GLU A 40 5.18 19.93 0.30
CA GLU A 40 5.33 21.22 0.98
C GLU A 40 5.04 22.37 0.00
N LYS A 41 4.08 23.22 0.36
CA LYS A 41 3.70 24.42 -0.43
C LYS A 41 4.15 25.72 0.23
N TYR A 42 4.36 25.69 1.55
CA TYR A 42 4.77 26.84 2.33
C TYR A 42 5.56 26.40 3.57
N SER A 43 6.53 27.22 3.95
CA SER A 43 7.31 27.11 5.17
C SER A 43 7.61 28.51 5.69
N GLY A 44 7.45 28.71 7.00
CA GLY A 44 7.63 30.00 7.65
C GLY A 44 7.88 29.86 9.14
N THR A 45 7.84 30.99 9.85
CA THR A 45 7.99 31.03 11.30
C THR A 45 6.81 31.73 11.96
N ARG A 46 6.26 31.09 12.98
CA ARG A 46 5.18 31.60 13.83
C ARG A 46 5.60 31.51 15.29
N SER A 47 5.68 32.67 15.93
CA SER A 47 5.96 32.79 17.37
C SER A 47 4.65 32.76 18.18
N GLY A 48 4.75 32.41 19.46
CA GLY A 48 3.62 32.36 20.38
C GLY A 48 3.39 30.96 20.95
N ASN A 49 2.28 30.79 21.67
CA ASN A 49 1.81 29.52 22.20
C ASN A 49 0.28 29.55 22.34
N ILE A 50 -0.31 28.42 22.72
CA ILE A 50 -1.76 28.26 22.89
C ILE A 50 -2.23 28.48 24.34
N SER A 51 -1.40 29.05 25.23
CA SER A 51 -1.71 29.15 26.67
C SER A 51 -2.86 30.11 26.99
N ASN A 52 -3.21 30.99 26.06
CA ASN A 52 -4.32 31.94 26.19
C ASN A 52 -5.60 31.47 25.48
N TRP A 53 -5.70 30.18 25.12
CA TRP A 53 -6.89 29.63 24.49
C TRP A 53 -8.09 29.67 25.45
N ASP A 54 -9.20 30.24 24.98
CA ASP A 54 -10.46 30.28 25.73
C ASP A 54 -11.23 28.98 25.47
N GLU A 55 -11.55 28.25 26.53
CA GLU A 55 -12.28 26.96 26.46
C GLU A 55 -13.71 27.09 25.92
N THR A 56 -14.25 28.31 25.84
CA THR A 56 -15.56 28.56 25.22
C THR A 56 -15.52 28.54 23.69
N PHE A 57 -14.34 28.65 23.08
CA PHE A 57 -14.19 28.63 21.62
C PHE A 57 -14.57 27.27 21.04
N LYS A 58 -15.20 27.32 19.86
CA LYS A 58 -15.68 26.13 19.14
C LYS A 58 -14.89 25.96 17.87
N LEU A 59 -14.65 24.70 17.52
CA LEU A 59 -14.15 24.30 16.22
C LEU A 59 -15.32 24.21 15.24
N ALA A 60 -15.20 24.87 14.10
CA ALA A 60 -16.18 24.83 13.03
C ALA A 60 -15.50 24.44 11.72
N PHE A 61 -16.22 23.69 10.89
CA PHE A 61 -15.80 23.29 9.55
C PHE A 61 -16.86 23.69 8.54
N GLY A 62 -16.41 24.09 7.35
CA GLY A 62 -17.30 24.38 6.22
C GLY A 62 -18.20 25.61 6.39
N ASN A 63 -18.09 26.35 7.50
CA ASN A 63 -18.76 27.62 7.72
C ASN A 63 -18.16 28.35 8.93
N GLU A 64 -18.53 29.61 9.12
CA GLU A 64 -18.40 30.32 10.38
C GLU A 64 -19.52 29.92 11.35
N LEU A 65 -19.33 30.12 12.65
CA LEU A 65 -20.38 29.86 13.67
C LEU A 65 -21.65 30.72 13.45
N THR A 66 -21.54 31.80 12.69
CA THR A 66 -22.62 32.69 12.23
C THR A 66 -23.45 32.11 11.08
N GLN A 67 -22.99 31.03 10.45
CA GLN A 67 -23.62 30.31 9.34
C GLN A 67 -23.75 31.10 8.02
N ASP A 68 -23.13 32.27 7.89
CA ASP A 68 -23.26 33.18 6.74
C ASP A 68 -22.19 32.99 5.65
N ARG A 69 -21.30 31.99 5.79
CA ARG A 69 -20.17 31.70 4.89
C ARG A 69 -20.03 30.21 4.57
N THR A 70 -21.10 29.60 4.11
CA THR A 70 -21.13 28.17 3.79
C THR A 70 -20.14 27.82 2.67
N TRP A 71 -19.25 26.88 2.94
CA TRP A 71 -18.40 26.20 1.97
C TRP A 71 -19.14 24.97 1.43
N LEU A 72 -19.09 24.78 0.12
CA LEU A 72 -19.89 23.77 -0.61
C LEU A 72 -19.11 22.49 -0.93
N GLY A 73 -17.91 22.31 -0.39
CA GLY A 73 -17.08 21.13 -0.64
C GLY A 73 -17.31 20.00 0.38
N ASP A 74 -16.69 18.86 0.10
CA ASP A 74 -16.70 17.70 0.99
C ASP A 74 -15.42 17.67 1.84
N ILE A 75 -15.57 17.37 3.13
CA ILE A 75 -14.44 17.08 4.03
C ILE A 75 -14.39 15.59 4.28
N HIS A 76 -13.26 14.98 3.94
CA HIS A 76 -12.99 13.58 4.22
C HIS A 76 -11.79 13.51 5.18
N SER A 77 -12.01 12.89 6.34
CA SER A 77 -11.01 12.70 7.41
C SER A 77 -10.51 14.01 8.03
N VAL A 78 -10.67 14.15 9.36
CA VAL A 78 -10.10 15.26 10.12
C VAL A 78 -9.30 14.67 11.28
N ALA A 79 -8.04 15.10 11.40
CA ALA A 79 -7.16 14.67 12.47
C ALA A 79 -6.47 15.86 13.14
N PHE A 80 -6.25 15.75 14.45
CA PHE A 80 -5.50 16.71 15.24
C PHE A 80 -4.37 15.98 15.96
N TYR A 81 -3.17 16.57 15.91
CA TYR A 81 -1.99 16.03 16.55
C TYR A 81 -1.51 16.99 17.64
N ASN A 82 -1.05 16.43 18.75
CA ASN A 82 -0.39 17.18 19.81
C ASN A 82 1.12 17.40 19.54
N LYS A 83 1.56 17.17 18.30
CA LYS A 83 2.94 17.34 17.83
C LYS A 83 2.96 17.90 16.42
N ALA A 84 4.06 18.55 16.05
CA ALA A 84 4.37 18.84 14.66
C ALA A 84 4.67 17.53 13.93
N ILE A 85 3.82 17.15 12.98
CA ILE A 85 4.07 15.98 12.13
C ILE A 85 5.13 16.31 11.09
N SER A 86 6.02 15.34 10.83
CA SER A 86 7.14 15.45 9.91
C SER A 86 6.70 15.32 8.45
N ALA A 87 7.54 15.75 7.50
CA ALA A 87 7.25 15.61 6.08
C ALA A 87 7.05 14.14 5.64
N ALA A 88 7.74 13.19 6.29
CA ALA A 88 7.56 11.77 6.04
C ALA A 88 6.19 11.27 6.53
N GLU A 89 5.75 11.69 7.72
CA GLU A 89 4.42 11.36 8.25
C GLU A 89 3.30 12.00 7.42
N VAL A 90 3.51 13.22 6.91
CA VAL A 90 2.57 13.88 6.00
C VAL A 90 2.42 13.11 4.70
N LEU A 91 3.55 12.67 4.12
CA LEU A 91 3.54 11.86 2.90
C LEU A 91 2.88 10.50 3.14
N GLN A 92 3.17 9.86 4.27
CA GLN A 92 2.53 8.62 4.70
C GLN A 92 1.00 8.78 4.81
N ASN A 93 0.52 9.83 5.50
CA ASN A 93 -0.91 10.10 5.64
C ASN A 93 -1.58 10.40 4.29
N TYR A 94 -0.90 11.13 3.40
CA TYR A 94 -1.39 11.37 2.04
C TYR A 94 -1.52 10.06 1.26
N GLN A 95 -0.51 9.19 1.34
CA GLN A 95 -0.48 7.90 0.66
C GLN A 95 -1.51 6.92 1.23
N ALA A 96 -1.82 7.01 2.53
CA ALA A 96 -2.90 6.27 3.16
C ALA A 96 -4.30 6.66 2.62
N GLY A 97 -4.44 7.88 2.09
CA GLY A 97 -5.69 8.39 1.52
C GLY A 97 -6.70 8.85 2.58
N ALA A 98 -7.80 9.42 2.12
CA ALA A 98 -8.86 9.92 3.00
C ALA A 98 -9.72 8.75 3.52
N CYS A 99 -9.32 8.13 4.62
CA CYS A 99 -10.13 7.10 5.27
C CYS A 99 -11.42 7.71 5.86
N CYS A 100 -12.52 6.94 5.85
CA CYS A 100 -13.88 7.26 6.32
C CYS A 100 -14.85 8.10 5.44
N GLY A 101 -14.58 8.24 4.14
CA GLY A 101 -15.64 8.38 3.13
C GLY A 101 -15.93 7.01 2.52
N GLY A 102 -17.16 6.50 2.62
CA GLY A 102 -17.55 5.16 2.17
C GLY A 102 -17.17 4.86 0.72
N ASN A 103 -16.02 4.21 0.56
CA ASN A 103 -15.69 3.20 -0.42
C ASN A 103 -14.73 2.25 0.30
N GLU A 104 -14.97 0.96 0.10
CA GLU A 104 -14.34 -0.16 0.80
C GLU A 104 -12.82 -0.02 0.97
N PHE A 105 -12.30 -0.62 2.05
CA PHE A 105 -10.88 -0.76 2.40
C PHE A 105 -10.29 0.31 3.34
N THR A 106 -10.90 0.47 4.51
CA THR A 106 -10.15 0.58 5.76
C THR A 106 -10.22 -0.77 6.46
N PRO A 107 -9.12 -1.50 6.69
CA PRO A 107 -9.19 -2.79 7.35
C PRO A 107 -9.34 -2.57 8.86
N GLU A 108 -10.51 -2.12 9.31
CA GLU A 108 -11.07 -2.73 10.50
C GLU A 108 -11.57 -4.09 10.04
N ILE A 109 -10.66 -5.04 9.87
CA ILE A 109 -11.08 -6.40 9.53
C ILE A 109 -11.57 -7.01 10.83
N GLU A 110 -12.86 -6.83 11.07
CA GLU A 110 -13.61 -7.73 11.92
C GLU A 110 -13.36 -9.14 11.37
N CYS A 111 -12.92 -10.06 12.25
CA CYS A 111 -12.90 -11.49 11.96
C CYS A 111 -14.35 -11.93 11.64
N GLY A 112 -14.79 -11.76 10.38
CA GLY A 112 -16.19 -11.88 9.98
C GLY A 112 -16.44 -11.62 8.48
N GLU A 113 -15.66 -10.77 7.81
CA GLU A 113 -15.85 -10.49 6.37
C GLU A 113 -15.21 -11.52 5.41
N ASN A 114 -14.27 -12.33 5.90
CA ASN A 114 -13.73 -13.50 5.18
C ASN A 114 -13.20 -13.21 3.76
N ARG A 115 -12.43 -12.12 3.59
CA ARG A 115 -11.79 -11.77 2.32
C ARG A 115 -10.44 -12.48 2.20
N THR A 116 -10.19 -13.17 1.09
CA THR A 116 -8.89 -13.79 0.79
C THR A 116 -8.30 -13.24 -0.50
N ILE A 117 -6.97 -13.28 -0.63
CA ILE A 117 -6.28 -12.95 -1.87
C ILE A 117 -5.54 -14.18 -2.34
N GLU A 118 -5.81 -14.56 -3.59
CA GLU A 118 -5.10 -15.61 -4.31
C GLU A 118 -4.12 -14.96 -5.30
N LEU A 119 -2.89 -15.47 -5.35
CA LEU A 119 -1.84 -15.01 -6.25
C LEU A 119 -1.68 -15.98 -7.40
N VAL A 120 -1.70 -15.45 -8.61
CA VAL A 120 -1.25 -16.17 -9.80
C VAL A 120 -0.19 -15.32 -10.47
N TRP A 121 0.95 -15.91 -10.82
CA TRP A 121 2.07 -15.16 -11.39
C TRP A 121 2.82 -15.98 -12.43
N GLU A 122 3.38 -15.29 -13.40
CA GLU A 122 4.22 -15.86 -14.45
C GLU A 122 5.34 -14.88 -14.81
N GLY A 123 6.47 -15.43 -15.21
CA GLY A 123 7.54 -14.71 -15.87
C GLY A 123 7.16 -14.34 -17.31
N LEU A 124 7.51 -13.13 -17.74
CA LEU A 124 7.18 -12.62 -19.07
C LEU A 124 8.39 -12.51 -20.02
N LYS A 125 9.61 -12.69 -19.53
CA LYS A 125 10.80 -12.37 -20.31
C LYS A 125 10.93 -13.27 -21.55
N ASN A 126 10.80 -12.66 -22.73
CA ASN A 126 10.81 -13.31 -24.04
C ASN A 126 9.73 -14.39 -24.25
N VAL A 127 8.60 -14.28 -23.54
CA VAL A 127 7.47 -15.24 -23.64
C VAL A 127 6.12 -14.54 -23.77
N VAL A 128 6.12 -13.30 -24.26
CA VAL A 128 4.91 -12.54 -24.60
C VAL A 128 4.59 -12.84 -26.07
N PRO A 129 3.31 -13.05 -26.48
CA PRO A 129 2.09 -12.90 -25.68
C PRO A 129 1.89 -14.03 -24.67
N LYS A 130 1.28 -13.70 -23.53
CA LYS A 130 1.08 -14.63 -22.42
C LYS A 130 -0.38 -14.64 -21.98
N THR A 131 -0.89 -15.82 -21.69
CA THR A 131 -2.16 -16.02 -20.98
C THR A 131 -1.88 -16.49 -19.57
N LEU A 132 -2.36 -15.76 -18.56
CA LEU A 132 -2.30 -16.10 -17.15
C LEU A 132 -3.65 -16.69 -16.73
N GLN A 133 -3.69 -17.99 -16.43
CA GLN A 133 -4.93 -18.69 -16.06
C GLN A 133 -5.27 -18.42 -14.60
N LEU A 134 -6.47 -17.88 -14.31
CA LEU A 134 -6.92 -17.52 -12.95
C LEU A 134 -7.90 -18.54 -12.35
N GLY A 135 -8.48 -19.42 -13.18
CA GLY A 135 -9.42 -20.44 -12.73
C GLY A 135 -10.86 -19.92 -12.63
N SER A 136 -11.62 -20.45 -11.67
CA SER A 136 -13.06 -20.17 -11.52
C SER A 136 -13.31 -18.78 -10.92
N THR A 137 -14.25 -18.03 -11.50
CA THR A 137 -14.70 -16.72 -10.98
C THR A 137 -15.60 -16.82 -9.75
N ALA A 138 -15.91 -18.04 -9.28
CA ALA A 138 -16.67 -18.22 -8.06
C ALA A 138 -16.00 -17.49 -6.89
N ASN A 139 -16.79 -16.67 -6.20
CA ASN A 139 -16.36 -15.86 -5.06
C ASN A 139 -15.30 -14.80 -5.38
N MET A 140 -14.96 -14.54 -6.66
CA MET A 140 -14.06 -13.45 -7.01
C MET A 140 -14.82 -12.12 -7.00
N ASP A 141 -14.32 -11.13 -6.27
CA ASP A 141 -14.84 -9.77 -6.26
C ASP A 141 -14.18 -8.92 -7.34
N SER A 142 -12.86 -9.03 -7.45
CA SER A 142 -12.07 -8.32 -8.46
C SER A 142 -10.69 -8.92 -8.64
N VAL A 143 -10.05 -8.58 -9.76
CA VAL A 143 -8.67 -8.97 -10.06
C VAL A 143 -7.83 -7.73 -10.27
N PHE A 144 -6.76 -7.54 -9.50
CA PHE A 144 -5.74 -6.56 -9.82
C PHE A 144 -4.63 -7.23 -10.58
N VAL A 145 -4.25 -6.68 -11.72
CA VAL A 145 -3.14 -7.20 -12.52
C VAL A 145 -2.01 -6.20 -12.50
N GLU A 146 -0.81 -6.71 -12.26
CA GLU A 146 0.42 -5.94 -12.31
C GLU A 146 1.41 -6.55 -13.28
N ILE A 147 2.08 -5.68 -14.05
CA ILE A 147 3.15 -6.05 -14.97
C ILE A 147 4.38 -5.21 -14.68
N VAL A 148 5.53 -5.87 -14.56
CA VAL A 148 6.82 -5.21 -14.32
C VAL A 148 7.68 -5.24 -15.58
N TYR A 149 8.23 -4.10 -15.93
CA TYR A 149 9.21 -3.92 -16.99
C TYR A 149 10.55 -3.47 -16.42
N LYS A 150 11.65 -3.93 -17.02
CA LYS A 150 13.02 -3.48 -16.71
C LYS A 150 13.78 -3.06 -17.95
N SER A 151 14.45 -1.91 -17.88
CA SER A 151 15.31 -1.36 -18.94
C SER A 151 14.59 -1.12 -20.28
N GLY A 152 13.27 -1.08 -20.28
CA GLY A 152 12.42 -0.78 -21.42
C GLY A 152 11.10 -0.19 -20.95
N ASN A 153 10.67 0.88 -21.59
CA ASN A 153 9.50 1.65 -21.18
C ASN A 153 8.44 1.58 -22.29
N PRO A 154 7.39 0.75 -22.16
CA PRO A 154 6.39 0.57 -23.20
C PRO A 154 5.43 1.78 -23.36
N GLY A 155 5.52 2.80 -22.50
CA GLY A 155 4.74 4.03 -22.63
C GLY A 155 4.27 4.57 -21.29
N SER A 156 3.31 5.48 -21.28
CA SER A 156 2.60 5.88 -20.05
C SER A 156 1.56 4.87 -19.61
N THR A 157 1.13 4.01 -20.53
CA THR A 157 0.07 3.01 -20.34
C THR A 157 0.34 1.76 -21.17
N ILE A 158 -0.17 0.63 -20.72
CA ILE A 158 -0.28 -0.61 -21.50
C ILE A 158 -1.74 -1.11 -21.45
N THR A 159 -2.08 -2.06 -22.31
CA THR A 159 -3.42 -2.69 -22.31
C THR A 159 -3.31 -4.14 -21.85
N ILE A 160 -4.22 -4.54 -20.96
CA ILE A 160 -4.36 -5.90 -20.44
C ILE A 160 -5.78 -6.37 -20.78
N TYR A 161 -5.94 -7.61 -21.25
CA TYR A 161 -7.22 -8.13 -21.70
C TYR A 161 -7.81 -9.16 -20.72
N ASP A 162 -9.12 -9.11 -20.51
CA ASP A 162 -9.86 -10.15 -19.78
C ASP A 162 -10.25 -11.34 -20.67
N ASP A 163 -10.99 -12.29 -20.11
CA ASP A 163 -11.43 -13.51 -20.79
C ASP A 163 -12.48 -13.30 -21.88
N ASN A 164 -13.05 -12.11 -21.95
CA ASN A 164 -13.99 -11.65 -22.97
C ASN A 164 -13.31 -10.75 -24.03
N ASN A 165 -11.99 -10.65 -24.00
CA ASN A 165 -11.19 -9.81 -24.88
C ASN A 165 -11.48 -8.29 -24.74
N ASN A 166 -11.98 -7.86 -23.58
CA ASN A 166 -12.09 -6.43 -23.26
C ASN A 166 -10.72 -5.91 -22.82
N GLY A 167 -10.28 -4.78 -23.38
CA GLY A 167 -9.01 -4.15 -23.02
C GLY A 167 -9.16 -3.18 -21.85
N TYR A 168 -8.29 -3.32 -20.85
CA TYR A 168 -8.19 -2.47 -19.67
C TYR A 168 -6.87 -1.72 -19.70
N THR A 169 -6.93 -0.40 -19.53
CA THR A 169 -5.73 0.45 -19.47
C THR A 169 -5.05 0.27 -18.12
N ALA A 170 -3.78 -0.12 -18.14
CA ALA A 170 -2.91 -0.11 -16.97
C ALA A 170 -1.97 1.09 -17.03
N SER A 171 -2.02 1.91 -15.98
CA SER A 171 -1.23 3.13 -15.85
C SER A 171 0.13 2.83 -15.26
N ARG A 172 1.15 3.53 -15.75
CA ARG A 172 2.51 3.40 -15.26
C ARG A 172 2.68 4.02 -13.87
N ILE A 173 3.29 3.27 -12.96
CA ILE A 173 3.71 3.68 -11.63
C ILE A 173 5.25 3.73 -11.62
N PRO A 174 5.88 4.88 -11.33
CA PRO A 174 7.33 4.98 -11.28
C PRO A 174 7.89 4.32 -10.02
N VAL A 175 8.94 3.48 -10.19
CA VAL A 175 9.60 2.75 -9.08
C VAL A 175 11.03 3.24 -8.81
N GLY A 176 11.59 4.04 -9.72
CA GLY A 176 13.04 4.33 -9.75
C GLY A 176 13.84 3.23 -10.46
N SER A 177 15.16 3.41 -10.57
CA SER A 177 16.11 2.38 -11.03
C SER A 177 15.86 1.76 -12.43
N GLY A 178 15.14 2.47 -13.32
CA GLY A 178 14.87 1.99 -14.68
C GLY A 178 13.86 0.82 -14.76
N ALA A 179 13.11 0.59 -13.68
CA ALA A 179 11.97 -0.31 -13.66
C ALA A 179 10.65 0.48 -13.81
N TYR A 180 9.66 -0.15 -14.43
CA TYR A 180 8.33 0.42 -14.64
C TYR A 180 7.27 -0.59 -14.26
N VAL A 181 6.37 -0.19 -13.37
CA VAL A 181 5.24 -1.02 -12.94
C VAL A 181 3.98 -0.50 -13.62
N TYR A 182 3.12 -1.41 -14.05
CA TYR A 182 1.82 -1.07 -14.62
C TYR A 182 0.77 -1.85 -13.87
N ARG A 183 -0.29 -1.15 -13.44
CA ARG A 183 -1.38 -1.78 -12.69
C ARG A 183 -2.73 -1.37 -13.22
N THR A 184 -3.67 -2.31 -13.23
CA THR A 184 -5.08 -2.03 -13.46
C THR A 184 -5.97 -3.02 -12.72
N LYS A 185 -7.26 -2.68 -12.62
CA LYS A 185 -8.29 -3.52 -12.01
C LYS A 185 -9.18 -4.09 -13.11
N LEU A 186 -9.38 -5.39 -13.08
CA LEU A 186 -10.29 -6.13 -13.93
C LEU A 186 -11.48 -6.63 -13.10
N PRO A 187 -12.66 -6.83 -13.73
CA PRO A 187 -13.73 -7.61 -13.12
C PRO A 187 -13.30 -9.08 -12.94
N PRO A 188 -14.09 -9.89 -12.23
CA PRO A 188 -13.90 -11.35 -12.19
C PRO A 188 -13.73 -11.93 -13.60
N THR A 189 -12.60 -12.60 -13.83
CA THR A 189 -12.21 -13.18 -15.13
C THR A 189 -11.50 -14.51 -14.91
N THR A 190 -11.66 -15.45 -15.84
CA THR A 190 -11.04 -16.78 -15.79
C THR A 190 -9.59 -16.80 -16.25
N TYR A 191 -9.19 -15.85 -17.08
CA TYR A 191 -7.80 -15.63 -17.47
C TYR A 191 -7.51 -14.15 -17.76
N VAL A 192 -6.23 -13.82 -17.81
CA VAL A 192 -5.72 -12.52 -18.27
C VAL A 192 -4.82 -12.74 -19.46
N TYR A 193 -5.01 -11.97 -20.52
CA TYR A 193 -4.16 -12.00 -21.71
C TYR A 193 -3.34 -10.71 -21.83
N TYR A 194 -2.05 -10.88 -22.09
CA TYR A 194 -1.13 -9.77 -22.31
C TYR A 194 -0.30 -9.95 -23.58
N ASP A 195 -0.31 -8.95 -24.45
CA ASP A 195 0.51 -8.88 -25.65
C ASP A 195 1.22 -7.53 -25.75
N ASN A 196 2.55 -7.59 -25.80
CA ASN A 196 3.45 -6.50 -26.12
C ASN A 196 4.79 -7.08 -26.59
N GLN A 197 4.75 -7.88 -27.66
CA GLN A 197 5.93 -8.54 -28.23
C GLN A 197 7.08 -7.57 -28.55
N SER A 198 6.80 -6.31 -28.91
CA SER A 198 7.83 -5.30 -29.16
C SER A 198 8.71 -4.98 -27.97
N SER A 199 8.32 -5.35 -26.75
CA SER A 199 9.10 -5.13 -25.53
C SER A 199 9.22 -6.40 -24.68
N GLU A 200 9.07 -7.59 -25.27
CA GLU A 200 9.07 -8.87 -24.55
C GLU A 200 10.35 -9.14 -23.75
N SER A 201 11.49 -8.64 -24.22
CA SER A 201 12.79 -8.82 -23.56
C SER A 201 12.95 -7.96 -22.32
N ASN A 202 12.13 -6.90 -22.21
CA ASN A 202 12.07 -6.01 -21.06
C ASN A 202 10.95 -6.38 -20.09
N ALA A 203 9.90 -7.08 -20.54
CA ALA A 203 8.84 -7.59 -19.67
C ALA A 203 9.43 -8.61 -18.68
N GLN A 204 9.27 -8.37 -17.38
CA GLN A 204 9.83 -9.23 -16.34
C GLN A 204 8.79 -10.25 -15.86
N SER A 205 7.59 -9.76 -15.55
CA SER A 205 6.59 -10.56 -14.84
C SER A 205 5.19 -10.01 -15.01
N ILE A 206 4.21 -10.89 -14.81
CA ILE A 206 2.80 -10.59 -14.60
C ILE A 206 2.36 -11.23 -13.29
N VAL A 207 1.59 -10.50 -12.50
CA VAL A 207 1.00 -10.96 -11.24
C VAL A 207 -0.46 -10.56 -11.21
N ALA A 208 -1.34 -11.53 -10.93
CA ALA A 208 -2.74 -11.30 -10.66
C ALA A 208 -3.02 -11.53 -9.16
N PHE A 209 -3.60 -10.51 -8.54
CA PHE A 209 -4.14 -10.53 -7.18
C PHE A 209 -5.65 -10.71 -7.29
N ILE A 210 -6.13 -11.91 -6.97
CA ILE A 210 -7.54 -12.26 -7.07
C ILE A 210 -8.16 -12.07 -5.69
N TYR A 211 -8.99 -11.02 -5.55
CA TYR A 211 -9.72 -10.73 -4.33
C TYR A 211 -10.97 -11.59 -4.31
N LYS A 212 -11.16 -12.36 -3.22
CA LYS A 212 -12.28 -13.29 -3.08
C LYS A 212 -13.04 -13.09 -1.77
N SER A 213 -14.37 -13.15 -1.83
CA SER A 213 -15.29 -13.15 -0.68
C SER A 213 -15.68 -14.58 -0.28
N GLY A 214 -15.51 -15.01 0.97
CA GLY A 214 -15.79 -16.40 1.41
C GLY A 214 -16.41 -16.51 2.81
N SER A 215 -16.42 -17.71 3.41
CA SER A 215 -17.04 -17.99 4.73
C SER A 215 -16.05 -18.58 5.75
N SER A 216 -14.76 -18.19 5.71
CA SER A 216 -13.73 -18.68 6.63
C SER A 216 -12.72 -17.60 7.03
N GLY A 217 -12.50 -17.46 8.35
CA GLY A 217 -11.91 -16.32 9.09
C GLY A 217 -10.45 -15.98 8.79
N LYS A 218 -10.20 -15.44 7.59
CA LYS A 218 -8.94 -14.82 7.21
C LYS A 218 -9.12 -13.34 6.94
N SER A 219 -8.12 -12.57 7.32
CA SER A 219 -8.01 -11.13 7.11
C SER A 219 -6.81 -10.85 6.22
N ALA A 220 -6.96 -9.93 5.26
CA ALA A 220 -5.90 -9.50 4.36
C ALA A 220 -5.69 -7.98 4.48
N VAL A 221 -4.52 -7.58 4.98
CA VAL A 221 -4.04 -6.20 4.84
C VAL A 221 -3.54 -6.03 3.42
N THR A 222 -3.89 -4.94 2.76
CA THR A 222 -3.43 -4.68 1.41
C THR A 222 -2.80 -3.30 1.33
N GLU A 223 -1.50 -3.27 1.09
CA GLU A 223 -0.84 -2.04 0.67
C GLU A 223 -0.19 -2.27 -0.68
N PHE A 224 -0.55 -1.41 -1.61
CA PHE A 224 0.11 -1.36 -2.90
C PHE A 224 1.46 -0.68 -2.72
N THR A 225 2.51 -1.49 -2.74
CA THR A 225 3.88 -1.00 -2.62
C THR A 225 4.54 -0.99 -3.99
N THR A 226 5.52 -0.12 -4.14
CA THR A 226 6.32 -0.02 -5.36
C THR A 226 7.69 0.49 -4.96
N ILE A 227 8.56 -0.45 -4.61
CA ILE A 227 9.95 -0.19 -4.23
C ILE A 227 10.90 -1.03 -5.10
N GLY A 228 12.13 -0.59 -5.26
CA GLY A 228 13.13 -1.33 -5.99
C GLY A 228 14.53 -0.89 -5.63
N GLY A 229 15.49 -1.80 -5.80
CA GLY A 229 16.79 -1.60 -5.22
C GLY A 229 17.87 -2.52 -5.75
N TYR A 230 19.11 -2.08 -5.61
CA TYR A 230 20.33 -2.87 -5.83
C TYR A 230 21.44 -2.31 -4.95
N ASN A 231 22.13 -3.16 -4.17
CA ASN A 231 23.08 -2.72 -3.15
C ASN A 231 22.45 -1.71 -2.16
N THR A 232 21.20 -1.95 -1.77
CA THR A 232 20.40 -1.09 -0.89
C THR A 232 19.65 -1.93 0.13
N THR A 233 19.20 -1.27 1.19
CA THR A 233 18.21 -1.81 2.13
C THR A 233 16.97 -0.94 2.04
N GLU A 234 15.84 -1.57 1.76
CA GLU A 234 14.52 -0.93 1.76
C GLU A 234 13.69 -1.47 2.93
N THR A 235 12.83 -0.63 3.50
CA THR A 235 11.92 -1.03 4.58
C THR A 235 10.49 -0.67 4.21
N LEU A 236 9.61 -1.66 4.32
CA LEU A 236 8.16 -1.50 4.22
C LEU A 236 7.54 -1.62 5.61
N SER A 237 6.45 -0.91 5.84
CA SER A 237 5.70 -0.95 7.10
C SER A 237 4.22 -1.09 6.80
N PHE A 238 3.58 -2.05 7.43
CA PHE A 238 2.17 -2.39 7.22
C PHE A 238 1.43 -2.31 8.55
N MET A 239 0.22 -1.76 8.51
CA MET A 239 -0.70 -1.85 9.63
C MET A 239 -1.46 -3.17 9.56
N ILE A 240 -1.33 -4.00 10.60
CA ILE A 240 -2.04 -5.27 10.75
C ILE A 240 -3.19 -5.14 11.77
N PRO A 241 -4.32 -5.83 11.56
CA PRO A 241 -5.44 -5.78 12.51
C PRO A 241 -5.04 -6.40 13.84
N THR A 242 -5.53 -5.82 14.95
CA THR A 242 -5.43 -6.46 16.27
C THR A 242 -6.31 -7.68 16.37
N GLY A 243 -5.96 -8.60 17.26
CA GLY A 243 -6.80 -9.73 17.65
C GLY A 243 -7.04 -9.77 19.16
N THR A 244 -7.67 -10.82 19.63
CA THR A 244 -7.81 -11.15 21.05
C THR A 244 -6.88 -12.27 21.50
N GLU A 245 -6.31 -13.02 20.55
CA GLU A 245 -5.39 -14.13 20.76
C GLU A 245 -4.13 -13.98 19.88
N PRO A 246 -3.00 -14.62 20.24
CA PRO A 246 -1.85 -14.73 19.36
C PRO A 246 -2.22 -15.34 18.00
N ARG A 247 -1.56 -14.88 16.94
CA ARG A 247 -1.88 -15.28 15.57
C ARG A 247 -0.65 -15.36 14.68
N ASP A 248 -0.69 -16.30 13.75
CA ASP A 248 0.30 -16.37 12.69
C ASP A 248 0.03 -15.30 11.63
N ILE A 249 1.11 -14.70 11.13
CA ILE A 249 1.12 -13.71 10.06
C ILE A 249 1.88 -14.32 8.90
N THR A 250 1.20 -14.54 7.78
CA THR A 250 1.86 -14.97 6.53
C THR A 250 1.95 -13.81 5.56
N LEU A 251 3.17 -13.38 5.29
CA LEU A 251 3.53 -12.35 4.33
C LEU A 251 3.86 -12.98 2.97
N ARG A 252 3.31 -12.44 1.87
CA ARG A 252 3.71 -12.82 0.51
C ARG A 252 4.18 -11.61 -0.28
N LEU A 253 5.42 -11.67 -0.79
CA LEU A 253 6.10 -10.58 -1.48
C LEU A 253 6.38 -10.98 -2.94
N PRO A 254 5.67 -10.40 -3.92
CA PRO A 254 6.02 -10.55 -5.33
C PRO A 254 7.32 -9.79 -5.62
N VAL A 255 8.38 -10.52 -5.96
CA VAL A 255 9.69 -9.94 -6.26
C VAL A 255 10.04 -10.20 -7.72
N SER A 256 10.16 -9.13 -8.49
CA SER A 256 10.52 -9.13 -9.90
C SER A 256 11.94 -8.59 -10.12
N GLU A 257 12.39 -8.54 -11.38
CA GLU A 257 13.75 -8.15 -11.77
C GLU A 257 14.83 -9.16 -11.33
N LEU A 258 14.44 -10.40 -11.05
CA LEU A 258 15.34 -11.44 -10.57
C LEU A 258 16.18 -12.01 -11.73
N THR A 259 17.47 -12.19 -11.49
CA THR A 259 18.38 -12.89 -12.40
C THR A 259 18.73 -14.28 -11.89
N TYR A 260 19.01 -15.19 -12.81
CA TYR A 260 19.47 -16.55 -12.50
C TYR A 260 21.01 -16.59 -12.45
N ASP A 261 21.59 -16.03 -11.39
CA ASP A 261 23.06 -15.83 -11.27
C ASP A 261 23.60 -15.89 -9.82
N ASP A 262 22.87 -16.53 -8.91
CA ASP A 262 23.24 -16.78 -7.50
C ASP A 262 23.38 -15.53 -6.62
N ARG A 263 22.97 -14.36 -7.12
CA ARG A 263 22.78 -13.15 -6.31
C ARG A 263 21.63 -13.34 -5.33
N ILE A 264 21.70 -12.64 -4.19
CA ILE A 264 20.79 -12.87 -3.05
C ILE A 264 19.97 -11.64 -2.67
N LEU A 265 18.83 -11.90 -2.03
CA LEU A 265 18.11 -10.94 -1.18
C LEU A 265 17.97 -11.52 0.22
N ASN A 266 18.20 -10.68 1.22
CA ASN A 266 17.88 -11.00 2.61
C ASN A 266 16.58 -10.29 2.97
N PHE A 267 15.67 -11.03 3.60
CA PHE A 267 14.41 -10.51 4.10
C PHE A 267 14.38 -10.66 5.60
N THR A 268 13.94 -9.63 6.30
CA THR A 268 13.68 -9.66 7.74
C THR A 268 12.32 -9.03 7.99
N ALA A 269 11.38 -9.83 8.49
CA ALA A 269 10.06 -9.35 8.86
C ALA A 269 9.91 -9.35 10.38
N THR A 270 9.38 -8.27 10.94
CA THR A 270 9.25 -8.06 12.38
C THR A 270 7.86 -7.54 12.72
N ALA A 271 7.17 -8.19 13.66
CA ALA A 271 5.91 -7.72 14.22
C ALA A 271 5.95 -7.86 15.74
N GLY A 272 5.92 -6.73 16.44
CA GLY A 272 6.10 -6.70 17.90
C GLY A 272 7.42 -7.35 18.30
N ASN A 273 7.35 -8.45 19.03
CA ASN A 273 8.52 -9.17 19.57
C ASN A 273 8.98 -10.30 18.65
N VAL A 274 8.21 -10.61 17.60
CA VAL A 274 8.45 -11.73 16.69
C VAL A 274 9.25 -11.23 15.49
N THR A 275 10.31 -11.94 15.13
CA THR A 275 11.12 -11.66 13.95
C THR A 275 11.44 -12.95 13.20
N THR A 276 11.22 -12.93 11.88
CA THR A 276 11.61 -14.02 10.97
C THR A 276 12.52 -13.45 9.89
N SER A 277 13.68 -14.07 9.68
CA SER A 277 14.62 -13.71 8.61
C SER A 277 14.85 -14.88 7.66
N LEU A 278 15.01 -14.58 6.37
CA LEU A 278 15.38 -15.57 5.36
C LEU A 278 16.22 -14.96 4.25
N THR A 279 17.09 -15.77 3.65
CA THR A 279 17.88 -15.41 2.47
C THR A 279 17.38 -16.18 1.26
N LYS A 280 17.04 -15.48 0.18
CA LYS A 280 16.68 -16.10 -1.11
C LYS A 280 17.79 -15.90 -2.12
N LYS A 281 17.97 -16.92 -2.96
CA LYS A 281 18.96 -16.99 -4.03
C LYS A 281 18.34 -17.65 -5.24
N TRP A 282 18.60 -17.10 -6.42
CA TRP A 282 18.14 -17.66 -7.69
C TRP A 282 19.32 -17.86 -8.63
N GLY A 283 19.50 -19.09 -9.12
CA GLY A 283 20.69 -19.44 -9.90
C GLY A 283 21.09 -20.91 -9.76
N PRO A 284 22.21 -21.31 -10.39
CA PRO A 284 22.72 -22.68 -10.37
C PRO A 284 22.90 -23.28 -8.97
N ASN A 285 23.17 -22.44 -7.97
CA ASN A 285 23.33 -22.83 -6.57
C ASN A 285 22.16 -22.33 -5.69
N GLY A 286 21.04 -21.96 -6.31
CA GLY A 286 19.83 -21.47 -5.67
C GLY A 286 18.57 -22.08 -6.26
N SER A 287 17.45 -21.36 -6.16
CA SER A 287 16.19 -21.77 -6.73
C SER A 287 16.09 -21.41 -8.22
N GLY A 288 15.37 -22.24 -8.98
CA GLY A 288 14.86 -21.90 -10.31
C GLY A 288 13.69 -20.93 -10.26
N PHE A 289 13.21 -20.56 -11.44
CA PHE A 289 11.94 -19.85 -11.59
C PHE A 289 10.85 -20.83 -12.01
N PRO A 290 10.00 -21.31 -11.06
CA PRO A 290 9.02 -22.36 -11.36
C PRO A 290 8.00 -21.95 -12.42
N ASN A 291 7.65 -20.65 -12.45
CA ASN A 291 6.69 -20.07 -13.39
C ASN A 291 7.37 -19.16 -14.42
N GLY A 292 8.63 -19.46 -14.78
CA GLY A 292 9.41 -18.66 -15.73
C GLY A 292 10.09 -17.43 -15.12
N CYS A 293 11.17 -16.98 -15.76
CA CYS A 293 11.89 -15.77 -15.34
C CYS A 293 11.01 -14.53 -15.59
N CYS A 294 10.98 -13.53 -14.72
CA CYS A 294 12.01 -13.19 -13.72
C CYS A 294 11.39 -12.77 -12.40
N ILE A 295 10.61 -13.68 -11.81
CA ILE A 295 9.79 -13.44 -10.62
C ILE A 295 9.80 -14.63 -9.66
N ASP A 296 9.68 -14.32 -8.37
CA ASP A 296 9.35 -15.26 -7.30
C ASP A 296 8.37 -14.61 -6.32
N ILE A 297 7.56 -15.42 -5.64
CA ILE A 297 6.73 -14.96 -4.51
C ILE A 297 7.41 -15.43 -3.23
N VAL A 298 8.00 -14.49 -2.50
CA VAL A 298 8.68 -14.79 -1.24
C VAL A 298 7.65 -14.81 -0.12
N GLU A 299 7.45 -15.98 0.48
CA GLU A 299 6.58 -16.16 1.63
C GLU A 299 7.39 -16.11 2.94
N ILE A 300 6.93 -15.32 3.92
CA ILE A 300 7.52 -15.22 5.26
C ILE A 300 6.42 -15.42 6.29
N VAL A 301 6.63 -16.33 7.23
CA VAL A 301 5.67 -16.59 8.32
C VAL A 301 6.26 -16.09 9.64
N LEU A 302 5.52 -15.24 10.34
CA LEU A 302 5.78 -14.89 11.73
C LEU A 302 4.77 -15.64 12.59
N GLN A 303 5.26 -16.49 13.48
CA GLN A 303 4.43 -17.34 14.33
C GLN A 303 4.09 -16.63 15.64
N ASP A 304 2.88 -16.89 16.17
CA ASP A 304 2.46 -16.45 17.51
C ASP A 304 2.61 -14.94 17.77
N VAL A 305 2.27 -14.09 16.80
CA VAL A 305 2.34 -12.63 16.95
C VAL A 305 1.26 -12.15 17.93
N ALA A 306 1.69 -11.34 18.91
CA ALA A 306 0.84 -10.89 20.01
C ALA A 306 -0.41 -10.12 19.50
N PRO A 307 -1.59 -10.35 20.10
CA PRO A 307 -2.88 -9.83 19.62
C PRO A 307 -2.92 -8.31 19.43
N GLU A 308 -2.26 -7.56 20.30
CA GLU A 308 -2.20 -6.09 20.28
C GLU A 308 -1.23 -5.52 19.24
N THR A 309 -0.40 -6.37 18.61
CA THR A 309 0.57 -5.91 17.61
C THR A 309 -0.15 -5.42 16.36
N GLN A 310 0.10 -4.16 16.01
CA GLN A 310 -0.50 -3.49 14.84
C GLN A 310 0.50 -3.12 13.75
N LEU A 311 1.81 -3.21 14.01
CA LEU A 311 2.84 -2.83 13.05
C LEU A 311 3.66 -4.06 12.64
N LEU A 312 3.67 -4.33 11.35
CA LEU A 312 4.59 -5.28 10.70
C LEU A 312 5.58 -4.48 9.86
N THR A 313 6.88 -4.65 10.12
CA THR A 313 7.94 -4.11 9.27
C THR A 313 8.60 -5.21 8.48
N VAL A 314 9.03 -4.90 7.26
CA VAL A 314 9.72 -5.82 6.36
C VAL A 314 10.92 -5.10 5.79
N GLU A 315 12.10 -5.55 6.16
CA GLU A 315 13.36 -5.11 5.59
C GLU A 315 13.77 -6.05 4.44
N ILE A 316 14.09 -5.47 3.29
CA ILE A 316 14.67 -6.15 2.14
C ILE A 316 16.06 -5.60 1.90
N ASN A 317 17.07 -6.43 2.12
CA ASN A 317 18.47 -6.08 1.90
C ASN A 317 19.02 -6.77 0.66
N SER A 318 19.46 -5.96 -0.31
CA SER A 318 20.32 -6.33 -1.41
C SER A 318 21.76 -6.00 -1.01
N PRO A 319 22.58 -6.97 -0.57
CA PRO A 319 23.90 -6.70 0.01
C PRO A 319 24.90 -6.19 -1.03
N SER A 320 25.82 -5.32 -0.61
CA SER A 320 26.92 -4.87 -1.45
C SER A 320 27.78 -6.05 -1.93
N GLY A 321 27.94 -6.21 -3.24
CA GLY A 321 28.86 -7.18 -3.86
C GLY A 321 28.18 -8.42 -4.45
N ASN A 322 27.20 -9.01 -3.75
CA ASN A 322 26.43 -10.16 -4.24
C ASN A 322 24.91 -9.95 -4.18
N GLY A 323 24.46 -8.70 -4.09
CA GLY A 323 23.05 -8.35 -3.99
C GLY A 323 22.32 -8.54 -5.30
N GLN A 324 21.12 -9.08 -5.22
CA GLN A 324 20.19 -9.17 -6.34
C GLN A 324 19.53 -7.80 -6.55
N SER A 325 19.33 -7.41 -7.81
CA SER A 325 18.46 -6.28 -8.15
C SER A 325 17.01 -6.71 -8.03
N PHE A 326 16.15 -5.87 -7.48
CA PHE A 326 14.77 -6.26 -7.26
C PHE A 326 13.79 -5.13 -7.49
N VAL A 327 12.59 -5.52 -7.87
CA VAL A 327 11.38 -4.69 -7.84
C VAL A 327 10.36 -5.45 -7.01
N LEU A 328 9.94 -4.85 -5.91
CA LEU A 328 8.79 -5.31 -5.14
C LEU A 328 7.65 -4.37 -5.50
N ALA A 329 6.71 -4.92 -6.26
CA ALA A 329 5.57 -4.19 -6.73
C ALA A 329 4.32 -5.06 -6.53
N GLY A 330 3.24 -4.38 -6.13
CA GLY A 330 1.93 -5.01 -5.98
C GLY A 330 1.40 -4.95 -4.55
N THR A 331 0.37 -5.73 -4.29
CA THR A 331 -0.21 -5.86 -2.96
C THR A 331 0.67 -6.79 -2.14
N VAL A 332 1.26 -6.28 -1.08
CA VAL A 332 1.76 -7.15 -0.01
C VAL A 332 0.56 -7.48 0.86
N TRP A 333 0.33 -8.77 1.12
CA TRP A 333 -0.70 -9.16 2.07
C TRP A 333 -0.17 -9.99 3.20
N VAL A 334 -0.89 -9.82 4.31
CA VAL A 334 -0.75 -10.56 5.54
C VAL A 334 -1.98 -11.42 5.70
N ASP A 335 -1.82 -12.74 5.69
CA ASP A 335 -2.87 -13.67 6.11
C ASP A 335 -2.84 -13.76 7.64
N VAL A 336 -3.94 -13.38 8.28
CA VAL A 336 -4.16 -13.58 9.71
C VAL A 336 -5.20 -14.68 9.89
N ASN A 337 -4.77 -15.81 10.49
CA ASN A 337 -5.71 -16.84 10.91
C ASN A 337 -6.46 -16.37 12.17
N CYS A 338 -7.72 -15.99 12.03
CA CYS A 338 -8.58 -15.73 13.19
C CYS A 338 -9.02 -17.08 13.80
N TYR A 339 -8.57 -17.41 15.01
CA TYR A 339 -9.11 -18.54 15.76
C TYR A 339 -10.52 -18.20 16.25
N ASN A 340 -11.50 -18.98 15.79
CA ASN A 340 -12.89 -18.84 16.20
C ASN A 340 -13.06 -19.41 17.61
N SER A 341 -12.88 -18.60 18.65
CA SER A 341 -13.48 -18.88 19.97
C SER A 341 -14.77 -18.08 20.08
N SER A 342 -15.89 -18.71 19.70
CA SER A 342 -17.27 -18.29 20.04
C SER A 342 -17.50 -16.77 20.09
N PHE A 343 -17.66 -16.17 18.93
CA PHE A 343 -18.15 -14.80 18.77
C PHE A 343 -19.62 -14.76 19.23
N ASP A 344 -19.87 -14.33 20.48
CA ASP A 344 -21.21 -13.90 20.92
C ASP A 344 -21.34 -12.41 20.65
N CYS A 345 -21.93 -12.05 19.50
CA CYS A 345 -22.20 -10.65 19.13
C CYS A 345 -23.14 -9.91 20.11
N ASN A 346 -23.66 -10.56 21.16
CA ASN A 346 -24.66 -9.97 22.05
C ASN A 346 -24.10 -9.40 23.36
N ASN A 347 -22.80 -9.50 23.63
CA ASN A 347 -22.22 -9.06 24.90
C ASN A 347 -21.12 -8.01 24.73
N VAL A 348 -21.44 -6.91 24.04
CA VAL A 348 -20.75 -5.65 24.30
C VAL A 348 -21.45 -4.99 25.49
N PRO A 349 -20.82 -4.86 26.67
CA PRO A 349 -21.38 -4.05 27.74
C PRO A 349 -21.42 -2.61 27.23
N ASN A 350 -22.62 -2.01 27.21
CA ASN A 350 -22.77 -0.57 27.04
C ASN A 350 -21.81 0.15 27.99
N GLN A 351 -20.79 0.80 27.42
CA GLN A 351 -19.96 1.77 28.11
C GLN A 351 -20.28 3.13 27.50
N LEU A 352 -21.39 3.70 27.95
CA LEU A 352 -21.56 5.11 28.32
C LEU A 352 -22.57 5.19 29.46
#